data_AF-A8U112-F1
#
_entry.id   AF-A8U112-F1
#
_cell.length_a   1.000
_cell.length_b   1.000
_cell.length_c   1.000
_cell.angle_alpha   90.00
_cell.angle_beta   90.00
_cell.angle_gamma   90.00
#
_symmetry.space_group_name_H-M   'P 1'
#
loop_
_entity.id
_entity.type
_entity.pdbx_description
1 polymer ?
#
loop_
_entity_poly.entity_id
_entity_poly.type
_entity_poly.pdbx_seq_one_letter_code
_entity_poly.pdbx_strand_id
1 'polypeptide(L)'
;MTEPPTVIVILPGALQRLFPGSPRRVELAGSTVDEALDALDARWPGIRDRICDSTPAIRRHINVFVDGERAALDTPLAAGSTVIVLTAVSGG
;
A
#
# COMPACT_ATOMS: atom_id res chain seq x y z
N MET A 1 17.25 16.73 7.88
CA MET A 1 16.63 15.61 7.13
C MET A 1 15.58 15.02 8.05
N THR A 2 14.30 15.19 7.73
CA THR A 2 13.22 14.61 8.54
C THR A 2 13.14 13.13 8.20
N GLU A 3 13.19 12.25 9.20
CA GLU A 3 13.01 10.81 8.99
C GLU A 3 11.59 10.55 8.45
N PRO A 4 11.40 9.65 7.47
CA PRO A 4 10.08 9.32 6.96
C PRO A 4 9.21 8.74 8.09
N PRO A 5 7.94 9.15 8.20
CA PRO A 5 7.07 8.69 9.26
C PRO A 5 6.84 7.18 9.16
N THR A 6 6.76 6.50 10.31
CA THR A 6 6.34 5.10 10.36
C THR A 6 4.83 5.02 10.22
N VAL A 7 4.37 4.20 9.27
CA VAL A 7 2.98 3.99 8.90
C VAL A 7 2.66 2.51 8.91
N ILE A 8 1.37 2.20 8.93
CA ILE A 8 0.89 0.82 8.85
C ILE A 8 0.21 0.59 7.50
N VAL A 9 0.63 -0.44 6.78
CA VAL A 9 -0.03 -0.90 5.56
C VAL A 9 -0.81 -2.18 5.84
N ILE A 10 -2.10 -2.18 5.50
CA ILE A 10 -3.00 -3.34 5.60
C ILE A 10 -3.15 -3.97 4.21
N LEU A 11 -2.65 -5.19 4.07
CA LEU A 11 -2.70 -5.95 2.82
C LEU A 11 -3.98 -6.78 2.73
N PRO A 12 -4.68 -6.78 1.58
CA PRO A 12 -5.82 -7.64 1.36
C PRO A 12 -5.35 -9.08 1.24
N GLY A 13 -6.20 -10.03 1.62
CA GLY A 13 -5.86 -11.47 1.56
C GLY A 13 -5.46 -11.96 0.17
N ALA A 14 -5.94 -11.29 -0.89
CA ALA A 14 -5.52 -11.59 -2.26
C ALA A 14 -4.02 -11.35 -2.49
N LEU A 15 -3.45 -10.27 -1.95
CA LEU A 15 -2.02 -10.02 -2.05
C LEU A 15 -1.23 -11.01 -1.18
N GLN A 16 -1.71 -11.32 0.03
CA GLN A 16 -1.04 -12.30 0.90
C GLN A 16 -0.90 -13.68 0.25
N ARG A 17 -1.88 -14.10 -0.55
CA ARG A 17 -1.80 -15.36 -1.32
C ARG A 17 -0.77 -15.31 -2.45
N LEU A 18 -0.56 -14.15 -3.07
CA LEU A 18 0.42 -13.96 -4.13
C LEU A 18 1.85 -13.76 -3.60
N PHE A 19 1.99 -13.24 -2.38
CA PHE A 19 3.26 -12.98 -1.72
C PHE A 19 3.34 -13.74 -0.39
N PRO A 20 3.68 -15.05 -0.41
CA PRO A 20 3.81 -15.86 0.79
C PRO A 20 4.76 -15.23 1.81
N GLY A 21 4.37 -15.26 3.08
CA GLY A 21 5.13 -14.65 4.18
C GLY A 21 4.87 -13.15 4.39
N SER A 22 4.08 -12.49 3.53
CA SER A 22 3.62 -11.13 3.81
C SER A 22 2.52 -11.14 4.90
N PRO A 23 2.71 -10.43 6.03
CA PRO A 23 1.69 -10.37 7.06
C PRO A 23 0.57 -9.41 6.64
N ARG A 24 -0.63 -9.58 7.20
CA ARG A 24 -1.77 -8.69 6.93
C ARG A 24 -1.50 -7.23 7.28
N ARG A 25 -0.73 -6.99 8.33
CA ARG A 25 -0.39 -5.66 8.84
C ARG A 25 1.13 -5.52 8.79
N VAL A 26 1.61 -4.52 8.06
CA VAL A 26 3.04 -4.26 7.86
C VAL A 26 3.36 -2.86 8.34
N GLU A 27 4.39 -2.70 9.16
CA GLU A 27 4.93 -1.39 9.54
C GLU A 27 6.08 -1.01 8.62
N LEU A 28 5.98 0.16 8.01
CA LEU A 28 6.89 0.69 6.98
C LEU A 28 7.15 2.17 7.25
N ALA A 29 8.26 2.70 6.75
CA ALA A 29 8.51 4.13 6.75
C ALA A 29 8.19 4.70 5.37
N GLY A 30 7.47 5.83 5.31
CA GLY A 30 7.15 6.49 4.05
C GLY A 30 6.37 7.78 4.27
N SER A 31 6.75 8.85 3.56
CA SER A 31 6.15 10.19 3.65
C SER A 31 4.92 10.34 2.78
N THR A 32 4.74 9.44 1.80
CA THR A 32 3.59 9.37 0.90
C THR A 32 3.15 7.92 0.71
N VAL A 33 1.95 7.73 0.15
CA VAL A 33 1.49 6.40 -0.26
C VAL A 33 2.48 5.74 -1.23
N ASP A 34 3.04 6.49 -2.17
CA ASP A 34 4.03 5.98 -3.13
C ASP A 34 5.26 5.41 -2.43
N GLU A 35 5.86 6.20 -1.51
CA GLU A 35 7.03 5.77 -0.75
C GLU A 35 6.72 4.55 0.13
N ALA A 36 5.53 4.48 0.72
CA ALA A 36 5.11 3.32 1.50
C ALA A 36 4.96 2.06 0.62
N LEU A 37 4.48 2.21 -0.63
CA LEU A 37 4.39 1.10 -1.59
C LEU A 37 5.75 0.67 -2.12
N ASP A 38 6.70 1.60 -2.32
CA ASP A 38 8.08 1.29 -2.67
C ASP A 38 8.79 0.52 -1.55
N ALA A 39 8.60 0.95 -0.29
CA ALA A 39 9.11 0.22 0.88
C ALA A 39 8.50 -1.18 1.02
N LEU A 40 7.23 -1.33 0.65
CA LEU A 40 6.54 -2.62 0.61
C LEU A 40 7.16 -3.53 -0.47
N ASP A 41 7.44 -2.99 -1.66
CA ASP A 41 8.05 -3.73 -2.78
C ASP A 41 9.47 -4.19 -2.47
N ALA A 42 10.26 -3.36 -1.77
CA ALA A 42 11.60 -3.75 -1.32
C ALA A 42 11.57 -4.99 -0.40
N ARG A 43 10.49 -5.22 0.36
CA ARG A 43 10.32 -6.40 1.22
C ARG A 43 9.68 -7.58 0.49
N TRP A 44 8.75 -7.33 -0.43
CA TRP A 44 8.10 -8.35 -1.26
C TRP A 44 8.10 -7.92 -2.74
N PRO A 45 9.20 -8.22 -3.46
CA PRO A 45 9.38 -7.73 -4.83
C PRO A 45 8.22 -8.08 -5.77
N GLY A 46 7.70 -7.09 -6.47
CA GLY A 46 6.59 -7.20 -7.41
C GLY A 46 5.19 -7.00 -6.79
N ILE A 47 5.09 -6.73 -5.48
CA ILE A 47 3.82 -6.41 -4.83
C ILE A 47 3.27 -5.06 -5.27
N ARG A 48 4.16 -4.08 -5.53
CA ARG A 48 3.75 -2.78 -6.07
C ARG A 48 3.12 -2.93 -7.44
N ASP A 49 3.64 -3.82 -8.28
CA ASP A 49 3.04 -4.10 -9.61
C ASP A 49 1.63 -4.69 -9.54
N ARG A 50 1.20 -5.22 -8.38
CA ARG A 50 -0.19 -5.67 -8.17
C ARG A 50 -1.11 -4.55 -7.71
N ILE A 51 -0.56 -3.45 -7.22
CA ILE A 51 -1.29 -2.28 -6.70
C ILE A 51 -1.32 -1.16 -7.74
N CYS A 52 -0.18 -0.92 -8.37
CA CYS A 52 0.07 0.10 -9.38
C CYS A 52 0.25 -0.51 -10.77
N ASP A 53 -0.01 0.28 -11.80
CA ASP A 53 0.37 -0.03 -13.18
C ASP A 53 1.73 0.59 -13.54
N SER A 54 2.14 0.47 -14.80
CA SER A 54 3.41 1.01 -15.29
C SER A 54 3.44 2.54 -15.42
N THR A 55 2.32 3.23 -15.17
CA THR A 55 2.16 4.68 -15.34
C THR A 55 1.98 5.38 -14.00
N PRO A 56 2.91 5.15 -13.04
CA PRO A 56 2.72 5.26 -11.58
C PRO A 56 1.30 5.67 -11.15
N ALA A 57 0.34 4.79 -11.41
CA ALA A 57 -1.05 5.01 -11.05
C ALA A 57 -1.59 3.78 -10.34
N ILE A 58 -2.44 3.99 -9.34
CA ILE A 58 -3.16 2.89 -8.68
C ILE A 58 -4.07 2.23 -9.72
N ARG A 59 -3.96 0.91 -9.87
CA ARG A 59 -4.77 0.14 -10.82
C ARG A 59 -6.26 0.37 -10.56
N ARG A 60 -7.06 0.45 -11.61
CA ARG A 60 -8.52 0.70 -11.53
C ARG A 60 -9.29 -0.24 -10.58
N HIS A 61 -8.83 -1.48 -10.42
CA HIS A 61 -9.46 -2.48 -9.54
C HIS A 61 -8.88 -2.49 -8.12
N ILE A 62 -8.02 -1.53 -7.78
CA ILE A 62 -7.42 -1.37 -6.46
C ILE A 62 -7.85 -0.01 -5.91
N ASN A 63 -8.18 0.00 -4.62
CA ASN A 63 -8.47 1.22 -3.89
C ASN A 63 -7.49 1.30 -2.72
N VAL A 64 -6.88 2.46 -2.55
CA VAL A 64 -6.03 2.75 -1.41
C VAL A 64 -6.74 3.79 -0.55
N PHE A 65 -6.73 3.57 0.76
CA PHE A 65 -7.27 4.49 1.74
C PHE A 65 -6.20 4.85 2.75
N VAL A 66 -6.19 6.09 3.22
CA VAL A 66 -5.36 6.56 4.32
C VAL A 66 -6.30 7.06 5.41
N ASP A 67 -6.22 6.45 6.59
CA ASP A 67 -7.03 6.82 7.76
C ASP A 67 -8.56 6.89 7.49
N GLY A 68 -9.03 6.05 6.55
CA GLY A 68 -10.44 5.94 6.17
C GLY A 68 -10.84 6.71 4.91
N GLU A 69 -9.99 7.62 4.42
CA GLU A 69 -10.26 8.44 3.24
C GLU A 69 -9.54 7.90 1.99
N ARG A 70 -10.18 8.04 0.82
CA ARG A 70 -9.59 7.55 -0.43
C ARG A 70 -8.33 8.33 -0.77
N ALA A 71 -7.25 7.62 -1.09
CA ALA A 71 -5.94 8.19 -1.34
C ALA A 71 -5.42 7.89 -2.75
N ALA A 72 -4.53 8.77 -3.21
CA ALA A 72 -3.69 8.60 -4.40
C ALA A 72 -2.22 8.38 -3.97
N LEU A 73 -1.33 8.14 -4.93
CA LEU A 73 0.09 7.85 -4.63
C LEU A 73 0.81 9.02 -3.97
N ASP A 74 0.49 10.24 -4.38
CA ASP A 74 1.03 11.49 -3.83
C ASP A 74 0.42 11.91 -2.49
N THR A 75 -0.55 11.14 -1.97
CA THR A 75 -1.19 11.45 -0.68
C THR A 75 -0.15 11.39 0.44
N PRO A 76 0.04 12.49 1.21
CA PRO A 76 1.01 12.52 2.30
C PRO A 76 0.55 11.64 3.47
N LEU A 77 1.52 11.03 4.15
CA LEU A 77 1.28 10.20 5.32
C LEU A 77 1.85 10.85 6.57
N ALA A 78 1.12 10.74 7.67
CA ALA A 78 1.59 11.14 8.98
C ALA A 78 2.09 9.92 9.77
N ALA A 79 2.88 10.17 10.83
CA ALA A 79 3.30 9.09 11.72
C ALA A 79 2.07 8.41 12.34
N GLY A 80 2.03 7.08 12.24
CA GLY A 80 0.92 6.26 12.71
C GLY A 80 -0.26 6.13 11.74
N SER A 81 -0.23 6.80 10.58
CA SER A 81 -1.29 6.66 9.57
C SER A 81 -1.44 5.21 9.13
N THR A 82 -2.70 4.82 8.89
CA THR A 82 -3.04 3.48 8.39
C THR A 82 -3.43 3.56 6.92
N VAL A 83 -2.60 2.95 6.08
CA VAL A 83 -2.84 2.73 4.65
C VAL A 83 -3.54 1.39 4.46
N ILE A 84 -4.72 1.38 3.84
CA ILE A 84 -5.47 0.15 3.56
C ILE A 84 -5.52 -0.08 2.06
N VAL A 85 -5.01 -1.22 1.61
CA VAL A 85 -5.10 -1.64 0.21
C VAL A 85 -6.29 -2.59 0.07
N LEU A 86 -7.24 -2.24 -0.79
CA LEU A 86 -8.41 -3.06 -1.09
C LEU A 86 -8.43 -3.44 -2.55
N THR A 87 -8.61 -4.72 -2.83
CA THR A 87 -8.98 -5.20 -4.16
C THR A 87 -10.48 -5.04 -4.35
N ALA A 88 -10.92 -4.47 -5.46
CA ALA A 88 -12.32 -4.52 -5.87
C ALA A 88 -12.70 -5.99 -6.04
N VAL A 89 -13.42 -6.53 -5.06
CA VAL A 89 -14.03 -7.85 -5.18
C VAL A 89 -15.28 -7.62 -6.02
N SER A 90 -15.22 -7.97 -7.32
CA SER A 90 -16.45 -8.32 -8.03
C SER A 90 -17.03 -9.50 -7.25
N GLY A 91 -18.11 -9.25 -6.50
CA GLY A 91 -18.80 -10.29 -5.73
C GLY A 91 -19.00 -11.52 -6.62
N GLY A 92 -18.56 -12.67 -6.12
CA GLY A 92 -19.01 -13.95 -6.65
C GLY A 92 -20.48 -14.16 -6.35
#